data_AF-A0A376TWU4-F1
#
_entry.id   AF-A0A376TWU4-F1
#
_cell.length_a   1.000
_cell.length_b   1.000
_cell.length_c   1.000
_cell.angle_alpha   90.00
_cell.angle_beta   90.00
_cell.angle_gamma   90.00
#
_symmetry.space_group_name_H-M   'P 1'
#
loop_
_entity.id
_entity.type
_entity.pdbx_description
1 polymer ?
#
loop_
_entity_poly.entity_id
_entity_poly.type
_entity_poly.pdbx_seq_one_letter_code
_entity_poly.pdbx_strand_id
1 'polypeptide(L)'
;MVAALYNHDTSRDLDPQLHTHALVFNATFAGEKWRSLASDTRMKTGFSENLYATKIALGNLYRSALREDVESMGFETVAAGKNGLWELKDVPVDVFSSRSQTIREAAGPDASAKSRDVAALDTRQAKAWADPELLKADWRRRLADEKFDIDGYIRQAQARVEVPGAVAGGHSGIHAPDLSGGASSGEIADEQVRKAVSDTISALSEKKVQFTWSEMLAGTVNRLPSAPGLFEQARAGIDAAIEGQRLILWTVRRGYSPLISTC
;
A
#
# COMPACT_ATOMS: atom_id res chain seq x y z
N MET A 1 15.94 13.30 3.98
CA MET A 1 15.95 11.92 4.52
C MET A 1 17.04 11.14 3.80
N VAL A 2 17.66 10.18 4.47
CA VAL A 2 18.62 9.24 3.86
C VAL A 2 18.06 7.83 4.04
N ALA A 3 18.10 7.01 3.00
CA ALA A 3 17.70 5.61 3.05
C ALA A 3 18.62 4.74 2.19
N ALA A 4 18.77 3.46 2.57
CA ALA A 4 19.42 2.43 1.78
C ALA A 4 18.42 1.33 1.41
N LEU A 5 18.42 0.89 0.15
CA LEU A 5 17.49 -0.11 -0.37
C LEU A 5 18.24 -1.42 -0.63
N TYR A 6 17.79 -2.51 -0.02
CA TYR A 6 18.36 -3.84 -0.21
C TYR A 6 17.28 -4.78 -0.73
N ASN A 7 17.50 -5.35 -1.91
CA ASN A 7 16.58 -6.30 -2.53
C ASN A 7 16.93 -7.73 -2.12
N HIS A 8 15.89 -8.50 -1.84
CA HIS A 8 15.93 -9.93 -1.57
C HIS A 8 14.83 -10.62 -2.37
N ASP A 9 15.05 -11.89 -2.69
CA ASP A 9 14.24 -12.70 -3.60
C ASP A 9 13.63 -13.94 -2.96
N THR A 10 13.98 -14.21 -1.70
CA THR A 10 13.66 -15.46 -0.99
C THR A 10 13.07 -15.20 0.38
N SER A 11 12.08 -16.01 0.75
CA SER A 11 11.51 -16.04 2.10
C SER A 11 12.43 -16.77 3.09
N ARG A 12 12.04 -16.81 4.37
CA ARG A 12 12.72 -17.65 5.37
C ARG A 12 12.64 -19.14 5.06
N ASP A 13 11.59 -19.53 4.33
CA ASP A 13 11.29 -20.92 3.97
C ASP A 13 11.75 -21.21 2.52
N LEU A 14 12.55 -20.31 1.93
CA LEU A 14 13.13 -20.40 0.59
C LEU A 14 12.10 -20.39 -0.56
N ASP A 15 10.88 -19.94 -0.31
CA ASP A 15 9.93 -19.63 -1.39
C ASP A 15 10.31 -18.31 -2.10
N PRO A 16 9.92 -18.13 -3.37
CA PRO A 16 10.05 -16.85 -4.06
C PRO A 16 9.32 -15.75 -3.29
N GLN A 17 10.05 -14.77 -2.80
CA GLN A 17 9.50 -13.64 -2.07
C GLN A 17 10.35 -12.40 -2.36
N LEU A 18 10.07 -11.74 -3.49
CA LEU A 18 10.72 -10.48 -3.83
C LEU A 18 10.30 -9.39 -2.83
N HIS A 19 11.27 -8.83 -2.12
CA HIS A 19 11.04 -7.73 -1.18
C HIS A 19 12.26 -6.81 -1.05
N THR A 20 11.98 -5.57 -0.71
CA THR A 20 13.02 -4.55 -0.47
C THR A 20 13.02 -4.13 0.99
N HIS A 21 14.16 -4.25 1.65
CA HIS A 21 14.39 -3.56 2.91
C HIS A 21 14.79 -2.12 2.62
N ALA A 22 13.87 -1.19 2.88
CA ALA A 22 14.15 0.24 2.88
C ALA A 22 14.62 0.67 4.28
N LEU A 23 15.95 0.67 4.49
CA LEU A 23 16.56 1.11 5.74
C LEU A 23 16.58 2.64 5.78
N VAL A 24 15.63 3.23 6.49
CA VAL A 24 15.58 4.67 6.74
C VAL A 24 16.50 5.01 7.90
N PHE A 25 17.54 5.81 7.63
CA PHE A 25 18.47 6.27 8.66
C PHE A 25 17.79 7.32 9.54
N ASN A 26 18.08 7.31 10.85
CA ASN A 26 17.62 8.33 11.79
C ASN A 26 18.38 9.66 11.61
N ALA A 27 18.32 10.21 10.40
CA ALA A 27 19.02 11.41 9.97
C ALA A 27 18.19 12.15 8.91
N THR A 28 17.99 13.44 9.14
CA THR A 28 17.39 14.37 8.20
C THR A 28 18.12 15.70 8.23
N PHE A 29 18.16 16.41 7.12
CA PHE A 29 18.80 17.72 7.01
C PHE A 29 17.72 18.79 7.10
N ALA A 30 17.76 19.62 8.15
CA ALA A 30 16.75 20.64 8.40
C ALA A 30 17.34 21.86 9.14
N GLY A 31 17.07 23.05 8.60
CA GLY A 31 17.66 24.29 9.10
C GLY A 31 19.19 24.27 9.04
N GLU A 32 19.72 23.89 7.87
CA GLU A 32 21.16 23.81 7.55
C GLU A 32 21.99 22.87 8.45
N LYS A 33 21.34 21.99 9.21
CA LYS A 33 22.00 21.04 10.12
C LYS A 33 21.38 19.66 10.01
N TRP A 34 22.21 18.64 10.23
CA TRP A 34 21.74 17.27 10.42
C TRP A 34 21.05 17.13 11.78
N ARG A 35 19.91 16.45 11.78
CA ARG A 35 19.06 16.18 12.95
C ARG A 35 18.54 14.76 12.87
N SER A 36 18.09 14.23 14.00
CA SER A 36 17.31 12.98 14.02
C SER A 36 15.95 13.19 13.35
N LEU A 37 15.37 12.10 12.85
CA LEU A 37 13.96 12.09 12.50
C LEU A 37 13.13 12.36 13.75
N ALA A 38 12.02 13.07 13.59
CA ALA A 38 11.16 13.44 14.71
C ALA A 38 10.55 12.19 15.35
N SER A 39 10.45 12.17 16.68
CA SER A 39 9.67 11.19 17.43
C SER A 39 8.79 11.92 18.44
N ASP A 40 7.57 11.43 18.63
CA ASP A 40 6.65 12.00 19.61
C ASP A 40 5.73 10.90 20.12
N THR A 41 6.14 10.28 21.22
CA THR A 41 5.41 9.16 21.81
C THR A 41 4.12 9.59 22.51
N ARG A 42 3.93 10.90 22.78
CA ARG A 42 2.75 11.41 23.47
C ARG A 42 1.63 11.72 22.49
N MET A 43 1.88 12.59 21.51
CA MET A 43 0.84 12.95 20.54
C MET A 43 0.87 12.07 19.28
N LYS A 44 1.88 11.19 19.14
CA LYS A 44 2.05 10.31 17.97
C LYS A 44 2.20 11.07 16.66
N THR A 45 2.86 12.22 16.71
CA THR A 45 3.06 13.11 15.56
C THR A 45 4.46 13.04 14.95
N GLY A 46 5.31 12.14 15.44
CA GLY A 46 6.66 11.90 14.93
C GLY A 46 6.67 11.11 13.63
N PHE A 47 7.86 10.93 13.07
CA PHE A 47 8.07 10.28 11.78
C PHE A 47 7.60 8.82 11.77
N SER A 48 8.05 8.01 12.74
CA SER A 48 7.69 6.59 12.82
C SER A 48 6.20 6.42 13.09
N GLU A 49 5.62 7.24 13.96
CA GLU A 49 4.20 7.16 14.28
C GLU A 49 3.31 7.46 13.07
N ASN A 50 3.67 8.49 12.28
CA ASN A 50 3.01 8.77 11.01
C ASN A 50 3.16 7.60 10.02
N LEU A 51 4.38 7.07 9.87
CA LEU A 51 4.64 5.92 8.98
C LEU A 51 3.76 4.71 9.34
N TYR A 52 3.61 4.41 10.63
CA TYR A 52 2.74 3.33 11.09
C TYR A 52 1.26 3.64 10.86
N ALA A 53 0.82 4.88 11.04
CA ALA A 53 -0.57 5.30 10.83
C ALA A 53 -0.98 5.25 9.35
N THR A 54 -0.04 5.55 8.43
CA THR A 54 -0.28 5.57 6.98
C THR A 54 0.21 4.31 6.25
N LYS A 55 0.59 3.24 6.98
CA LYS A 55 1.21 2.04 6.40
C LYS A 55 0.35 1.37 5.32
N ILE A 56 -0.98 1.40 5.45
CA ILE A 56 -1.90 0.83 4.46
C ILE A 56 -1.87 1.67 3.18
N ALA A 57 -2.07 2.99 3.28
CA ALA A 57 -1.99 3.88 2.13
C ALA A 57 -0.64 3.80 1.40
N LEU A 58 0.48 3.80 2.13
CA LEU A 58 1.81 3.65 1.53
C LEU A 58 1.99 2.30 0.83
N GLY A 59 1.51 1.22 1.46
CA GLY A 59 1.55 -0.11 0.85
C GLY A 59 0.68 -0.20 -0.41
N ASN A 60 -0.48 0.44 -0.41
CA ASN A 60 -1.34 0.48 -1.60
C ASN A 60 -0.72 1.31 -2.71
N LEU A 61 -0.06 2.44 -2.40
CA LEU A 61 0.65 3.25 -3.39
C LEU A 61 1.74 2.42 -4.10
N TYR A 62 2.57 1.72 -3.33
CA TYR A 62 3.57 0.80 -3.86
C TYR A 62 2.93 -0.26 -4.77
N ARG A 63 1.89 -0.94 -4.29
CA ARG A 63 1.21 -2.00 -5.06
C ARG A 63 0.48 -1.48 -6.30
N SER A 64 -0.03 -0.25 -6.28
CA SER A 64 -0.71 0.36 -7.41
C SER A 64 0.28 0.69 -8.52
N ALA A 65 1.42 1.30 -8.18
CA ALA A 65 2.47 1.57 -9.14
C ALA A 65 3.02 0.27 -9.75
N LEU A 66 3.29 -0.73 -8.91
CA LEU A 66 3.72 -2.04 -9.39
C LEU A 66 2.69 -2.71 -10.29
N ARG A 67 1.40 -2.57 -9.99
CA ARG A 67 0.32 -3.12 -10.81
C ARG A 67 0.30 -2.49 -12.19
N GLU A 68 0.43 -1.17 -12.27
CA GLU A 68 0.46 -0.43 -13.52
C GLU A 68 1.63 -0.91 -14.40
N ASP A 69 2.83 -1.02 -13.82
CA ASP A 69 4.00 -1.56 -14.52
C ASP A 69 3.75 -2.99 -15.01
N VAL A 70 3.19 -3.86 -14.15
CA VAL A 70 2.89 -5.27 -14.48
C VAL A 70 1.85 -5.40 -15.58
N GLU A 71 0.76 -4.63 -15.52
CA GLU A 71 -0.29 -4.63 -16.54
C GLU A 71 0.22 -4.04 -17.86
N SER A 72 1.12 -3.04 -17.82
CA SER A 72 1.77 -2.50 -19.02
C SER A 72 2.65 -3.54 -19.74
N MET A 73 3.15 -4.54 -19.01
CA MET A 73 3.88 -5.69 -19.58
C MET A 73 2.95 -6.80 -20.10
N GLY A 74 1.63 -6.58 -20.11
CA GLY A 74 0.64 -7.50 -20.67
C GLY A 74 0.19 -8.61 -19.71
N PHE A 75 0.55 -8.53 -18.43
CA PHE A 75 0.06 -9.46 -17.41
C PHE A 75 -1.32 -9.02 -16.90
N GLU A 76 -2.23 -9.98 -16.73
CA GLU A 76 -3.54 -9.73 -16.13
C GLU A 76 -3.48 -9.87 -14.60
N THR A 77 -4.21 -9.04 -13.87
CA THR A 77 -4.26 -9.08 -12.40
C THR A 77 -5.69 -9.28 -11.88
N VAL A 78 -5.82 -9.88 -10.70
CA VAL A 78 -7.09 -10.13 -9.99
C VAL A 78 -7.02 -9.64 -8.56
N ALA A 79 -8.16 -9.24 -7.99
CA ALA A 79 -8.23 -8.88 -6.57
C ALA A 79 -8.02 -10.12 -5.68
N ALA A 80 -7.13 -10.00 -4.70
CA ALA A 80 -6.70 -11.12 -3.86
C ALA A 80 -6.89 -10.89 -2.35
N GLY A 81 -7.55 -9.81 -1.97
CA GLY A 81 -7.86 -9.58 -0.56
C GLY A 81 -8.27 -8.16 -0.24
N LYS A 82 -8.22 -7.83 1.05
CA LYS A 82 -8.53 -6.50 1.58
C LYS A 82 -7.42 -5.50 1.19
N ASN A 83 -7.74 -4.20 1.26
CA ASN A 83 -6.77 -3.11 1.12
C ASN A 83 -6.00 -3.13 -0.21
N GLY A 84 -6.69 -3.40 -1.33
CA GLY A 84 -6.05 -3.35 -2.66
C GLY A 84 -4.92 -4.39 -2.84
N LEU A 85 -5.01 -5.53 -2.16
CA LEU A 85 -4.18 -6.69 -2.47
C LEU A 85 -4.67 -7.31 -3.78
N TRP A 86 -3.73 -7.67 -4.64
CA TRP A 86 -3.97 -8.25 -5.94
C TRP A 86 -2.87 -9.27 -6.25
N GLU A 87 -3.17 -10.20 -7.15
CA GLU A 87 -2.25 -11.24 -7.63
C GLU A 87 -2.30 -11.29 -9.15
N LEU A 88 -1.30 -11.93 -9.76
CA LEU A 88 -1.34 -12.30 -11.17
C LEU A 88 -2.43 -13.35 -11.42
N LYS A 89 -3.21 -13.14 -12.47
CA LYS A 89 -4.27 -14.08 -12.86
C LYS A 89 -3.65 -15.42 -13.28
N ASP A 90 -4.29 -16.51 -12.85
CA ASP A 90 -3.96 -17.91 -13.18
C ASP A 90 -2.61 -18.44 -12.65
N VAL A 91 -1.88 -17.66 -11.84
CA VAL A 91 -0.61 -18.10 -11.23
C VAL A 91 -0.88 -18.90 -9.93
N PRO A 92 -0.30 -20.10 -9.75
CA PRO A 92 -0.48 -20.90 -8.54
C PRO A 92 0.35 -20.35 -7.36
N VAL A 93 -0.18 -19.34 -6.68
CA VAL A 93 0.52 -18.67 -5.56
C VAL A 93 0.62 -19.51 -4.29
N ASP A 94 -0.32 -20.43 -4.07
CA ASP A 94 -0.42 -21.19 -2.82
C ASP A 94 0.79 -22.13 -2.61
N VAL A 95 1.33 -22.74 -3.68
CA VAL A 95 2.49 -23.65 -3.57
C VAL A 95 3.81 -22.94 -3.21
N PHE A 96 3.82 -21.60 -3.26
CA PHE A 96 4.94 -20.74 -2.88
C PHE A 96 4.64 -19.90 -1.63
N SER A 97 3.61 -20.28 -0.87
CA SER A 97 3.14 -19.56 0.31
C SER A 97 3.33 -20.35 1.60
N SER A 98 4.37 -21.19 1.68
CA SER A 98 4.61 -22.11 2.81
C SER A 98 4.62 -21.37 4.15
N ARG A 99 5.35 -20.25 4.23
CA ARG A 99 5.41 -19.41 5.43
C ARG A 99 4.04 -18.94 5.91
N SER A 100 3.20 -18.48 4.98
CA SER A 100 1.84 -18.01 5.28
C SER A 100 0.94 -19.14 5.76
N GLN A 101 1.09 -20.34 5.18
CA GLN A 101 0.36 -21.54 5.60
C GLN A 101 0.76 -21.96 7.01
N THR A 102 2.06 -22.08 7.30
CA THR A 102 2.56 -22.42 8.64
C THR A 102 2.11 -21.43 9.71
N ILE A 103 2.13 -20.12 9.43
CA ILE A 103 1.64 -19.10 10.37
C ILE A 103 0.13 -19.27 10.62
N ARG A 104 -0.64 -19.52 9.57
CA ARG A 104 -2.10 -19.68 9.67
C ARG A 104 -2.46 -20.94 10.47
N GLU A 105 -1.74 -22.04 10.25
CA GLU A 105 -1.90 -23.29 10.98
C GLU A 105 -1.55 -23.12 12.47
N ALA A 106 -0.44 -22.48 12.77
CA ALA A 106 0.00 -22.27 14.15
C ALA A 106 -0.88 -21.27 14.92
N ALA A 107 -1.36 -20.20 14.27
CA ALA A 107 -2.16 -19.17 14.91
C ALA A 107 -3.66 -19.53 14.99
N GLY A 108 -4.15 -20.34 14.06
CA GLY A 108 -5.58 -20.61 13.85
C GLY A 108 -6.26 -19.62 12.88
N PRO A 109 -7.45 -19.97 12.35
CA PRO A 109 -8.13 -19.21 11.31
C PRO A 109 -8.58 -17.80 11.74
N ASP A 110 -9.02 -17.64 12.99
CA ASP A 110 -9.54 -16.37 13.54
C ASP A 110 -8.51 -15.59 14.38
N ALA A 111 -7.23 -15.90 14.19
CA ALA A 111 -6.16 -15.30 14.96
C ALA A 111 -6.09 -13.78 14.76
N SER A 112 -5.96 -13.05 15.88
CA SER A 112 -5.67 -11.62 15.84
C SER A 112 -4.32 -11.35 15.15
N ALA A 113 -4.13 -10.14 14.62
CA ALA A 113 -2.85 -9.75 14.02
C ALA A 113 -1.66 -9.97 14.98
N LYS A 114 -1.85 -9.65 16.27
CA LYS A 114 -0.84 -9.87 17.31
C LYS A 114 -0.53 -11.35 17.53
N SER A 115 -1.56 -12.22 17.50
CA SER A 115 -1.38 -13.67 17.60
C SER A 115 -0.61 -14.23 16.41
N ARG A 116 -0.87 -13.70 15.19
CA ARG A 116 -0.13 -14.07 13.98
C ARG A 116 1.32 -13.60 14.02
N ASP A 117 1.59 -12.41 14.57
CA ASP A 117 2.96 -11.92 14.76
C ASP A 117 3.78 -12.84 15.69
N VAL A 118 3.16 -13.31 16.79
CA VAL A 118 3.79 -14.27 17.71
C VAL A 118 4.04 -15.60 17.00
N ALA A 119 3.03 -16.16 16.33
CA ALA A 119 3.20 -17.39 15.55
C ALA A 119 4.26 -17.24 14.45
N ALA A 120 4.39 -16.06 13.85
CA ALA A 120 5.40 -15.74 12.85
C ALA A 120 6.82 -15.66 13.42
N LEU A 121 6.99 -15.46 14.72
CA LEU A 121 8.29 -15.55 15.39
C LEU A 121 8.57 -16.97 15.86
N ASP A 122 7.58 -17.64 16.46
CA ASP A 122 7.75 -18.98 17.05
C ASP A 122 8.02 -20.05 16.00
N THR A 123 7.36 -19.98 14.85
CA THR A 123 7.55 -20.92 13.73
C THR A 123 8.70 -20.55 12.82
N ARG A 124 9.43 -19.47 13.13
CA ARG A 124 10.51 -18.95 12.27
C ARG A 124 11.75 -19.83 12.39
N GLN A 125 12.19 -20.37 11.26
CA GLN A 125 13.46 -21.07 11.19
C GLN A 125 14.64 -20.11 11.04
N ALA A 126 15.83 -20.60 11.42
CA ALA A 126 17.08 -19.92 11.10
C ALA A 126 17.22 -19.75 9.58
N LYS A 127 17.96 -18.72 9.13
CA LYS A 127 18.17 -18.53 7.69
C LYS A 127 18.96 -19.73 7.14
N ALA A 128 18.32 -20.57 6.35
CA ALA A 128 19.01 -21.59 5.59
C ALA A 128 19.69 -20.94 4.37
N TRP A 129 20.91 -21.36 4.08
CA TRP A 129 21.52 -21.12 2.77
C TRP A 129 21.14 -22.28 1.86
N ALA A 130 20.73 -21.97 0.64
CA ALA A 130 20.50 -22.94 -0.41
C ALA A 130 21.24 -22.51 -1.67
N ASP A 131 21.69 -23.49 -2.44
CA ASP A 131 22.25 -23.25 -3.76
C ASP A 131 21.19 -22.62 -4.68
N PRO A 132 21.45 -21.47 -5.33
CA PRO A 132 20.46 -20.78 -6.14
C PRO A 132 19.91 -21.58 -7.31
N GLU A 133 20.72 -22.43 -7.94
CA GLU A 133 20.29 -23.20 -9.11
C GLU A 133 19.44 -24.40 -8.69
N LEU A 134 19.79 -25.06 -7.58
CA LEU A 134 18.93 -26.09 -6.98
C LEU A 134 17.59 -25.51 -6.54
N LEU A 135 17.58 -24.28 -6.01
CA LEU A 135 16.35 -23.62 -5.58
C LEU A 135 15.42 -23.28 -6.76
N LYS A 136 15.97 -22.73 -7.85
CA LYS A 136 15.19 -22.49 -9.08
C LYS A 136 14.67 -23.79 -9.70
N ALA A 137 15.48 -24.85 -9.69
CA ALA A 137 15.07 -26.16 -10.19
C ALA A 137 13.90 -26.73 -9.37
N ASP A 138 13.94 -26.58 -8.05
CA ASP A 138 12.84 -26.95 -7.17
C ASP A 138 11.58 -26.14 -7.45
N TRP A 139 11.68 -24.82 -7.62
CA TRP A 139 10.53 -23.99 -7.96
C TRP A 139 9.92 -24.36 -9.32
N ARG A 140 10.74 -24.64 -10.34
CA ARG A 140 10.25 -25.12 -11.64
C ARG A 140 9.54 -26.47 -11.52
N ARG A 141 10.04 -27.37 -10.67
CA ARG A 141 9.40 -28.64 -10.39
C ARG A 141 8.02 -28.43 -9.74
N ARG A 142 7.91 -27.57 -8.72
CA ARG A 142 6.63 -27.25 -8.07
C ARG A 142 5.62 -26.64 -9.06
N LEU A 143 6.06 -25.78 -9.99
CA LEU A 143 5.21 -25.27 -11.07
C LEU A 143 4.74 -26.39 -12.02
N ALA A 144 5.62 -27.33 -12.35
CA ALA A 144 5.27 -28.47 -13.20
C ALA A 144 4.25 -29.40 -12.52
N ASP A 145 4.36 -29.60 -11.20
CA ASP A 145 3.38 -30.35 -10.40
C ASP A 145 1.99 -29.70 -10.45
N GLU A 146 1.94 -28.36 -10.45
CA GLU A 146 0.73 -27.55 -10.66
C GLU A 146 0.30 -27.46 -12.13
N LYS A 147 1.02 -28.12 -13.05
CA LYS A 147 0.78 -28.09 -14.51
C LYS A 147 0.80 -26.67 -15.09
N PHE A 148 1.58 -25.77 -14.49
CA PHE A 148 1.70 -24.38 -14.91
C PHE A 148 2.86 -24.20 -15.89
N ASP A 149 2.52 -23.84 -17.13
CA ASP A 149 3.51 -23.48 -18.17
C ASP A 149 3.92 -22.01 -18.03
N ILE A 150 5.01 -21.77 -17.29
CA ILE A 150 5.54 -20.41 -17.08
C ILE A 150 5.99 -19.75 -18.38
N ASP A 151 6.60 -20.50 -19.30
CA ASP A 151 7.09 -19.93 -20.55
C ASP A 151 5.92 -19.58 -21.46
N GLY A 152 4.88 -20.42 -21.48
CA GLY A 152 3.62 -20.13 -22.16
C GLY A 152 2.90 -18.91 -21.60
N TYR A 153 2.87 -18.78 -20.27
CA TYR A 153 2.29 -17.63 -19.59
C TYR A 153 3.00 -16.32 -19.95
N ILE A 154 4.33 -16.31 -19.94
CA ILE A 154 5.13 -15.14 -20.35
C ILE A 154 4.91 -14.80 -21.82
N ARG A 155 4.91 -15.80 -22.72
CA ARG A 155 4.62 -15.59 -24.15
C ARG A 155 3.24 -14.97 -24.37
N GLN A 156 2.23 -15.42 -23.63
CA GLN A 156 0.89 -14.84 -23.72
C GLN A 156 0.88 -13.37 -23.27
N ALA A 157 1.57 -13.03 -22.19
CA ALA A 157 1.71 -11.64 -21.74
C ALA A 157 2.39 -10.76 -22.80
N GLN A 158 3.51 -11.21 -23.37
CA GLN A 158 4.22 -10.51 -24.43
C GLN A 158 3.34 -10.30 -25.68
N ALA A 159 2.59 -11.33 -26.09
CA ALA A 159 1.68 -11.22 -27.23
C ALA A 159 0.58 -10.17 -27.02
N ARG A 160 0.11 -9.96 -25.79
CA ARG A 160 -0.86 -8.88 -25.48
C ARG A 160 -0.27 -7.48 -25.66
N VAL A 161 1.04 -7.32 -25.46
CA VAL A 161 1.75 -6.06 -25.70
C VAL A 161 2.02 -5.85 -27.20
N GLU A 162 2.36 -6.92 -27.92
CA GLU A 162 2.72 -6.89 -29.35
C GLU A 162 1.54 -6.69 -30.30
N VAL A 163 0.29 -6.86 -29.86
CA VAL A 163 -0.90 -6.57 -30.67
C VAL A 163 -1.42 -5.16 -30.32
N PRO A 164 -1.13 -4.11 -31.10
CA PRO A 164 -1.76 -2.82 -30.91
C PRO A 164 -3.15 -2.87 -31.54
N GLY A 165 -4.18 -3.03 -30.72
CA GLY A 165 -5.56 -2.71 -31.10
C GLY A 165 -6.46 -3.90 -31.45
N ALA A 166 -7.18 -4.39 -30.45
CA ALA A 166 -8.52 -4.97 -30.62
C ALA A 166 -9.33 -4.77 -29.33
N VAL A 167 -9.45 -3.53 -28.86
CA VAL A 167 -10.59 -3.18 -28.00
C VAL A 167 -11.76 -3.00 -28.95
N ALA A 168 -12.51 -4.09 -29.17
CA ALA A 168 -13.77 -4.04 -29.88
C ALA A 168 -14.71 -3.10 -29.12
N GLY A 169 -15.08 -2.00 -29.77
CA GLY A 169 -16.23 -1.21 -29.39
C GLY A 169 -17.47 -2.09 -29.35
N GLY A 170 -18.14 -2.09 -28.20
CA GLY A 170 -19.46 -2.67 -28.00
C GLY A 170 -20.29 -1.68 -27.19
N HIS A 171 -20.85 -0.69 -27.87
CA HIS A 171 -21.90 0.17 -27.34
C HIS A 171 -23.20 -0.63 -27.15
N SER A 172 -23.72 -0.60 -25.91
CA SER A 172 -25.15 -0.65 -25.58
C SER A 172 -25.22 -0.12 -24.14
N GLY A 173 -25.68 1.08 -23.83
CA GLY A 173 -26.76 1.84 -24.43
C GLY A 173 -27.89 1.96 -23.41
N ILE A 174 -27.66 2.66 -22.29
CA ILE A 174 -28.72 3.31 -21.50
C ILE A 174 -28.22 4.67 -21.03
N HIS A 175 -28.97 5.70 -21.39
CA HIS A 175 -28.71 7.12 -21.23
C HIS A 175 -28.43 7.58 -19.78
N ALA A 176 -27.42 8.44 -19.63
CA ALA A 176 -27.40 9.54 -18.66
C ALA A 176 -27.23 10.85 -19.45
N PRO A 177 -27.91 11.95 -19.09
CA PRO A 177 -27.73 13.20 -19.81
C PRO A 177 -26.40 13.85 -19.43
N ASP A 178 -25.78 14.36 -20.50
CA ASP A 178 -24.67 15.29 -20.61
C ASP A 178 -24.56 16.33 -19.48
N LEU A 179 -23.40 16.38 -18.83
CA LEU A 179 -22.69 17.63 -18.53
C LEU A 179 -21.17 17.40 -18.63
N SER A 180 -20.64 17.90 -19.75
CA SER A 180 -19.24 18.15 -20.07
C SER A 180 -18.35 18.67 -18.93
N GLY A 181 -17.14 18.11 -18.80
CA GLY A 181 -16.06 18.71 -18.00
C GLY A 181 -14.78 17.88 -17.89
N GLY A 182 -13.91 17.95 -18.91
CA GLY A 182 -12.44 18.02 -18.79
C GLY A 182 -11.65 16.85 -18.18
N ALA A 183 -10.74 16.28 -18.97
CA ALA A 183 -9.74 15.30 -18.56
C ALA A 183 -8.76 15.80 -17.47
N SER A 184 -8.44 14.94 -16.50
CA SER A 184 -7.07 14.80 -15.99
C SER A 184 -6.79 13.34 -15.63
N SER A 185 -5.70 12.83 -16.17
CA SER A 185 -5.13 11.52 -15.85
C SER A 185 -4.51 11.57 -14.45
N GLY A 186 -5.09 10.82 -13.51
CA GLY A 186 -4.43 10.47 -12.25
C GLY A 186 -4.75 11.33 -11.02
N GLU A 187 -5.56 12.39 -11.13
CA GLU A 187 -5.99 13.15 -9.94
C GLU A 187 -7.23 12.52 -9.30
N ILE A 188 -7.21 12.39 -7.98
CA ILE A 188 -8.37 11.93 -7.23
C ILE A 188 -9.39 13.07 -7.26
N ALA A 189 -10.61 12.79 -7.71
CA ALA A 189 -11.62 13.81 -7.87
C ALA A 189 -11.81 14.61 -6.55
N ASP A 190 -11.82 15.94 -6.63
CA ASP A 190 -11.95 16.83 -5.46
C ASP A 190 -13.11 16.45 -4.54
N GLU A 191 -14.22 15.96 -5.13
CA GLU A 191 -15.37 15.50 -4.37
C GLU A 191 -15.06 14.26 -3.51
N GLN A 192 -14.27 13.31 -4.03
CA GLN A 192 -13.81 12.15 -3.27
C GLN A 192 -12.88 12.57 -2.13
N VAL A 193 -11.99 13.54 -2.37
CA VAL A 193 -11.13 14.11 -1.34
C VAL A 193 -11.96 14.79 -0.25
N ARG A 194 -12.91 15.67 -0.62
CA ARG A 194 -13.83 16.33 0.32
C ARG A 194 -14.63 15.34 1.15
N LYS A 195 -15.15 14.29 0.51
CA LYS A 195 -15.90 13.23 1.18
C LYS A 195 -15.02 12.45 2.16
N ALA A 196 -13.83 12.03 1.75
CA ALA A 196 -12.90 11.30 2.62
C ALA A 196 -12.46 12.10 3.84
N VAL A 197 -12.24 13.42 3.67
CA VAL A 197 -11.98 14.34 4.79
C VAL A 197 -13.19 14.39 5.71
N SER A 198 -14.40 14.61 5.18
CA SER A 198 -15.64 14.67 5.98
C SER A 198 -15.89 13.38 6.78
N ASP A 199 -15.79 12.22 6.13
CA ASP A 199 -15.96 10.91 6.76
C ASP A 199 -14.90 10.66 7.85
N THR A 200 -13.70 11.22 7.68
CA THR A 200 -12.62 11.14 8.67
C THR A 200 -12.91 12.02 9.87
N ILE A 201 -13.38 13.25 9.64
CA ILE A 201 -13.82 14.17 10.71
C ILE A 201 -14.89 13.48 11.56
N SER A 202 -15.96 13.00 10.93
CA SER A 202 -17.05 12.31 11.65
C SER A 202 -16.54 11.13 12.49
N ALA A 203 -15.72 10.25 11.89
CA ALA A 203 -15.21 9.08 12.58
C ALA A 203 -14.25 9.39 13.75
N LEU A 204 -13.50 10.50 13.67
CA LEU A 204 -12.61 10.93 14.75
C LEU A 204 -13.39 11.65 15.86
N SER A 205 -14.33 12.52 15.50
CA SER A 205 -15.15 13.29 16.44
C SER A 205 -16.08 12.42 17.28
N GLU A 206 -16.55 11.29 16.77
CA GLU A 206 -17.30 10.30 17.55
C GLU A 206 -16.51 9.74 18.74
N LYS A 207 -15.17 9.75 18.66
CA LYS A 207 -14.29 9.09 19.64
C LYS A 207 -13.50 10.07 20.49
N LYS A 208 -13.16 11.26 19.96
CA LYS A 208 -12.28 12.23 20.60
C LYS A 208 -12.69 13.65 20.26
N VAL A 209 -12.60 14.54 21.24
CA VAL A 209 -12.82 15.99 21.08
C VAL A 209 -11.66 16.68 20.36
N GLN A 210 -10.45 16.12 20.48
CA GLN A 210 -9.23 16.63 19.83
C GLN A 210 -8.49 15.48 19.15
N PHE A 211 -7.99 15.74 17.95
CA PHE A 211 -7.22 14.80 17.16
C PHE A 211 -6.04 15.52 16.49
N THR A 212 -5.01 14.77 16.13
CA THR A 212 -3.81 15.32 15.52
C THR A 212 -3.94 15.47 14.00
N TRP A 213 -3.14 16.35 13.40
CA TRP A 213 -2.98 16.40 11.94
C TRP A 213 -2.63 15.02 11.35
N SER A 214 -1.78 14.25 12.04
CA SER A 214 -1.39 12.89 11.67
C SER A 214 -2.58 11.92 11.63
N GLU A 215 -3.48 11.98 12.63
CA GLU A 215 -4.70 11.16 12.66
C GLU A 215 -5.66 11.55 11.53
N MET A 216 -5.82 12.85 11.25
CA MET A 216 -6.61 13.35 10.13
C MET A 216 -6.06 12.93 8.78
N LEU A 217 -4.75 13.10 8.57
CA LEU A 217 -4.08 12.69 7.35
C LEU A 217 -4.21 11.18 7.16
N ALA A 218 -3.87 10.38 8.17
CA ALA A 218 -3.97 8.93 8.12
C ALA A 218 -5.41 8.46 7.86
N GLY A 219 -6.40 9.05 8.52
CA GLY A 219 -7.80 8.72 8.30
C GLY A 219 -8.25 9.04 6.87
N THR A 220 -7.83 10.18 6.33
CA THR A 220 -8.19 10.63 4.98
C THR A 220 -7.52 9.75 3.93
N VAL A 221 -6.20 9.57 3.98
CA VAL A 221 -5.48 8.79 2.95
C VAL A 221 -5.90 7.32 2.91
N ASN A 222 -6.29 6.73 4.05
CA ASN A 222 -6.74 5.35 4.10
C ASN A 222 -8.15 5.14 3.50
N ARG A 223 -8.89 6.23 3.20
CA ARG A 223 -10.21 6.21 2.55
C ARG A 223 -10.17 6.55 1.07
N LEU A 224 -9.03 6.99 0.57
CA LEU A 224 -8.85 7.42 -0.80
C LEU A 224 -8.28 6.28 -1.68
N PRO A 225 -8.61 6.27 -2.98
CA PRO A 225 -7.93 5.39 -3.92
C PRO A 225 -6.44 5.74 -3.97
N SER A 226 -5.61 4.74 -4.27
CA SER A 226 -4.17 4.95 -4.42
C SER A 226 -3.89 5.54 -5.79
N ALA A 227 -3.30 6.73 -5.80
CA ALA A 227 -2.92 7.46 -7.00
C ALA A 227 -1.67 8.30 -6.72
N PRO A 228 -0.90 8.65 -7.77
CA PRO A 228 0.13 9.68 -7.66
C PRO A 228 -0.43 10.96 -7.05
N GLY A 229 0.33 11.62 -6.17
CA GLY A 229 -0.11 12.87 -5.52
C GLY A 229 -1.14 12.71 -4.40
N LEU A 230 -1.55 11.48 -4.03
CA LEU A 230 -2.51 11.19 -2.95
C LEU A 230 -2.25 12.01 -1.67
N PHE A 231 -1.01 12.05 -1.18
CA PHE A 231 -0.68 12.75 0.06
C PHE A 231 -0.80 14.27 -0.07
N GLU A 232 -0.46 14.83 -1.24
CA GLU A 232 -0.58 16.28 -1.46
C GLU A 232 -2.05 16.68 -1.61
N GLN A 233 -2.85 15.91 -2.34
CA GLN A 233 -4.30 16.14 -2.47
C GLN A 233 -5.02 15.97 -1.13
N ALA A 234 -4.66 14.96 -0.33
CA ALA A 234 -5.21 14.78 1.01
C ALA A 234 -4.84 15.94 1.96
N ARG A 235 -3.60 16.44 1.90
CA ARG A 235 -3.17 17.62 2.68
C ARG A 235 -3.97 18.86 2.28
N ALA A 236 -4.03 19.16 0.99
CA ALA A 236 -4.80 20.28 0.45
C ALA A 236 -6.29 20.20 0.84
N GLY A 237 -6.88 19.01 0.81
CA GLY A 237 -8.26 18.79 1.25
C GLY A 237 -8.49 19.05 2.74
N ILE A 238 -7.52 18.71 3.61
CA ILE A 238 -7.58 19.00 5.05
C ILE A 238 -7.38 20.49 5.29
N ASP A 239 -6.43 21.14 4.60
CA ASP A 239 -6.20 22.59 4.68
C ASP A 239 -7.47 23.37 4.28
N ALA A 240 -8.13 22.98 3.18
CA ALA A 240 -9.40 23.56 2.76
C ALA A 240 -10.53 23.36 3.80
N ALA A 241 -10.51 22.27 4.56
CA ALA A 241 -11.47 22.06 5.65
C ALA A 241 -11.20 22.94 6.88
N ILE A 242 -9.94 23.30 7.14
CA ILE A 242 -9.56 24.28 8.16
C ILE A 242 -9.99 25.69 7.71
N GLU A 243 -9.66 26.08 6.48
CA GLU A 243 -10.07 27.37 5.91
C GLU A 243 -11.60 27.53 5.89
N GLY A 244 -12.32 26.47 5.53
CA GLY A 244 -13.77 26.42 5.53
C GLY A 244 -14.41 26.29 6.92
N GLN A 245 -13.66 26.48 8.01
CA GLN A 245 -14.14 26.41 9.40
C GLN A 245 -14.93 25.13 9.72
N ARG A 246 -14.53 23.99 9.15
CA ARG A 246 -15.01 22.67 9.58
C ARG A 246 -14.08 22.05 10.63
N LEU A 247 -12.87 22.59 10.75
CA LEU A 247 -11.83 22.19 11.69
C LEU A 247 -11.17 23.44 12.29
N ILE A 248 -10.87 23.40 13.60
CA ILE A 248 -10.15 24.44 14.32
C ILE A 248 -8.74 23.93 14.63
N LEU A 249 -7.73 24.69 14.20
CA LEU A 249 -6.32 24.40 14.46
C LEU A 249 -5.90 24.96 15.85
N TRP A 250 -5.67 24.06 16.81
CA TRP A 250 -5.21 24.38 18.15
C TRP A 250 -3.68 24.24 18.23
N THR A 251 -2.96 25.32 17.95
CA THR A 251 -1.52 25.54 18.26
C THR A 251 -0.47 24.93 17.32
N VAL A 252 0.46 25.78 16.85
CA VAL A 252 1.77 25.41 16.29
C VAL A 252 2.83 25.61 17.39
N ARG A 253 3.21 24.55 18.13
CA ARG A 253 4.45 24.59 18.93
C ARG A 253 5.59 24.06 18.08
N ARG A 254 6.72 24.78 18.04
CA ARG A 254 7.94 24.38 17.33
C ARG A 254 8.28 22.91 17.62
N GLY A 255 8.18 22.06 16.61
CA GLY A 255 8.59 20.65 16.66
C GLY A 255 7.47 19.60 16.76
N TYR A 256 6.20 19.99 16.82
CA TYR A 256 5.05 19.07 16.88
C TYR A 256 4.05 19.33 15.75
N SER A 257 3.34 18.29 15.29
CA SER A 257 2.21 18.49 14.37
C SER A 257 1.06 19.18 15.10
N PRO A 258 0.31 20.08 14.45
CA PRO A 258 -0.73 20.85 15.10
C PRO A 258 -1.92 19.98 15.52
N LEU A 259 -2.57 20.36 16.63
CA LEU A 259 -3.82 19.74 17.08
C LEU A 259 -5.00 20.33 16.32
N ILE A 260 -6.00 19.50 16.08
CA ILE A 260 -7.21 19.85 15.34
C ILE A 260 -8.44 19.42 16.17
N SER A 261 -9.49 20.22 16.15
CA SER A 261 -10.79 19.89 16.74
C SER A 261 -11.90 20.26 15.74
N THR A 262 -13.08 19.66 15.86
CA THR A 262 -14.26 20.14 15.13
C THR A 262 -14.75 21.46 15.70
N CYS A 263 -15.34 22.30 14.85
CA CYS A 263 -16.09 23.47 15.30
C CYS A 263 -17.29 23.09 16.17
#